data_AF-A0A1X1VU75-F1
#
_entry.id   AF-A0A1X1VU75-F1
#
_cell.length_a   1.000
_cell.length_b   1.000
_cell.length_c   1.000
_cell.angle_alpha   90.00
_cell.angle_beta   90.00
_cell.angle_gamma   90.00
#
_symmetry.space_group_name_H-M   'P 1'
#
loop_
_entity.id
_entity.type
_entity.pdbx_description
1 polymer ?
#
loop_
_entity_poly.entity_id
_entity_poly.type
_entity_poly.pdbx_seq_one_letter_code
_entity_poly.pdbx_strand_id
1 'polypeptide(L)'
;MLSGEDESRREAAPVADHAVLVAGAGPTGLMLAGELALAGAGELEVPIYRGREVTSVAHDHTGVDVRLADDRLLRAQYLVGCDGGRSVIRKAAGIDFPGWDPTTSYLIAEVEMAFGKGEEPKWGIRHDAFGVHALSNSDDGGPVRVMVTEQHLTGIRCSVVACPI
;
A
#
# COMPACT_ATOMS: atom_id res chain seq x y z
N MET A 1 34.16 -48.84 -16.08
CA MET A 1 34.84 -47.67 -15.48
C MET A 1 34.10 -46.45 -15.97
N LEU A 2 33.10 -46.01 -15.19
CA LEU A 2 32.98 -44.67 -14.56
C LEU A 2 32.68 -43.60 -15.62
N SER A 3 31.56 -42.89 -15.63
CA SER A 3 30.55 -42.49 -14.63
C SER A 3 29.29 -42.10 -15.41
N GLY A 4 28.07 -42.43 -15.00
CA GLY A 4 27.51 -42.11 -13.69
C GLY A 4 26.58 -40.91 -13.87
N GLU A 5 25.32 -41.11 -13.53
CA GLU A 5 24.21 -40.17 -13.69
C GLU A 5 24.53 -38.78 -13.11
N ASP A 6 24.25 -37.73 -13.88
CA ASP A 6 24.04 -36.38 -13.34
C ASP A 6 22.70 -35.83 -13.84
N GLU A 7 21.66 -36.68 -13.79
CA GLU A 7 20.31 -36.23 -13.46
C GLU A 7 20.30 -35.83 -11.98
N SER A 8 21.11 -34.82 -11.61
CA SER A 8 20.99 -34.20 -10.29
C SER A 8 19.62 -33.54 -10.23
N ARG A 9 18.64 -34.31 -9.79
CA ARG A 9 17.53 -33.91 -8.94
C ARG A 9 17.14 -32.45 -9.17
N ARG A 10 16.41 -32.20 -10.28
CA ARG A 10 15.44 -31.11 -10.31
C ARG A 10 14.46 -31.41 -9.19
N GLU A 11 14.82 -30.96 -7.99
CA GLU A 11 13.89 -30.84 -6.88
C GLU A 11 12.71 -30.07 -7.45
N ALA A 12 11.59 -30.77 -7.65
CA ALA A 12 10.41 -30.19 -8.27
C ALA A 12 10.10 -28.93 -7.46
N ALA A 13 10.25 -27.77 -8.10
CA ALA A 13 10.08 -26.51 -7.41
C ALA A 13 8.72 -26.53 -6.71
N PRO A 14 8.64 -26.06 -5.46
CA PRO A 14 7.41 -26.12 -4.70
C PRO A 14 6.29 -25.48 -5.53
N VAL A 15 5.23 -26.26 -5.76
CA VAL A 15 4.06 -25.80 -6.52
C VAL A 15 3.55 -24.55 -5.82
N ALA A 16 3.38 -23.48 -6.59
CA ALA A 16 2.92 -22.22 -6.01
C ALA A 16 1.53 -22.40 -5.39
N ASP A 17 1.38 -21.99 -4.12
CA ASP A 17 0.10 -21.97 -3.42
C ASP A 17 -0.90 -21.05 -4.13
N HIS A 18 -0.38 -20.02 -4.82
CA HIS A 18 -1.15 -19.02 -5.53
C HIS A 18 -0.64 -18.84 -6.97
N ALA A 19 -1.55 -18.68 -7.93
CA ALA A 19 -1.16 -18.18 -9.25
C ALA A 19 -0.67 -16.72 -9.16
N VAL A 20 -1.44 -15.87 -8.47
CA VAL A 20 -1.13 -14.45 -8.27
C VAL A 20 -1.37 -14.09 -6.81
N LEU A 21 -0.43 -13.38 -6.20
CA LEU A 21 -0.59 -12.76 -4.90
C LEU A 21 -0.53 -11.23 -5.03
N VAL A 22 -1.50 -10.53 -4.44
CA VAL A 22 -1.53 -9.07 -4.36
C VAL A 22 -1.28 -8.67 -2.91
N ALA A 23 -0.28 -7.84 -2.66
CA ALA A 23 0.08 -7.42 -1.31
C ALA A 23 -0.09 -5.90 -1.15
N GLY A 24 -0.89 -5.49 -0.18
CA GLY A 24 -1.09 -4.10 0.20
C GLY A 24 -2.55 -3.74 0.43
N ALA A 25 -2.81 -2.98 1.49
CA ALA A 25 -4.16 -2.54 1.89
C ALA A 25 -4.42 -1.06 1.56
N GLY A 26 -3.53 -0.42 0.79
CA GLY A 26 -3.72 0.95 0.34
C GLY A 26 -4.86 1.07 -0.68
N PRO A 27 -5.21 2.30 -1.10
CA PRO A 27 -6.30 2.55 -2.05
C PRO A 27 -6.13 1.76 -3.35
N THR A 28 -4.90 1.63 -3.86
CA THR A 28 -4.61 0.83 -5.06
C THR A 28 -4.90 -0.66 -4.85
N GLY A 29 -4.48 -1.23 -3.71
CA GLY A 29 -4.71 -2.64 -3.41
C GLY A 29 -6.19 -2.95 -3.19
N LEU A 30 -6.90 -2.07 -2.49
CA LEU A 30 -8.35 -2.20 -2.27
C LEU A 30 -9.15 -2.02 -3.56
N MET A 31 -8.79 -1.05 -4.42
CA MET A 31 -9.43 -0.86 -5.71
C MET A 31 -9.24 -2.08 -6.61
N LEU A 32 -8.01 -2.60 -6.70
CA LEU A 32 -7.72 -3.82 -7.46
C LEU A 32 -8.52 -5.01 -6.92
N ALA A 33 -8.57 -5.19 -5.59
CA ALA A 33 -9.37 -6.26 -4.98
C ALA A 33 -10.87 -6.11 -5.29
N GLY A 34 -11.40 -4.88 -5.25
CA GLY A 34 -12.79 -4.57 -5.58
C GLY A 34 -13.13 -4.83 -7.05
N GLU A 35 -12.26 -4.42 -7.97
CA GLU A 35 -12.44 -4.68 -9.40
C GLU A 35 -12.39 -6.17 -9.72
N LEU A 36 -11.46 -6.92 -9.13
CA LEU A 36 -11.43 -8.37 -9.26
C LEU A 36 -12.73 -9.00 -8.74
N ALA A 37 -13.20 -8.59 -7.57
CA ALA A 37 -14.46 -9.09 -7.02
C ALA A 37 -15.67 -8.80 -7.95
N LEU A 38 -15.75 -7.58 -8.48
CA LEU A 38 -16.81 -7.15 -9.42
C LEU A 38 -16.73 -7.86 -10.78
N ALA A 39 -15.52 -8.22 -11.24
CA ALA A 39 -15.31 -9.00 -12.45
C ALA A 39 -15.68 -10.48 -12.29
N GLY A 40 -16.31 -10.88 -11.17
CA GLY A 40 -16.70 -12.25 -10.87
C GLY A 40 -15.60 -13.06 -10.19
N ALA A 41 -14.44 -12.47 -9.86
CA ALA A 41 -13.44 -13.15 -9.06
C ALA A 41 -13.85 -13.30 -7.59
N GLY A 42 -15.00 -12.76 -7.16
CA GLY A 42 -15.62 -13.09 -5.89
C GLY A 42 -16.43 -14.40 -5.90
N GLU A 43 -16.85 -14.88 -7.09
CA GLU A 43 -17.41 -16.23 -7.27
C GLU A 43 -16.30 -17.28 -7.45
N LEU A 44 -15.11 -16.84 -7.88
CA LEU A 44 -13.86 -17.58 -7.69
C LEU A 44 -13.44 -17.45 -6.23
N GLU A 45 -13.04 -18.53 -5.58
CA GLU A 45 -12.56 -18.50 -4.18
C GLU A 45 -11.23 -17.73 -4.08
N VAL A 46 -11.25 -16.39 -4.09
CA VAL A 46 -10.06 -15.55 -3.90
C VAL A 46 -9.88 -15.28 -2.40
N PRO A 47 -8.93 -15.95 -1.72
CA PRO A 47 -8.73 -15.78 -0.30
C PRO A 47 -8.16 -14.39 0.02
N ILE A 48 -8.75 -13.69 0.99
CA ILE A 48 -8.23 -12.40 1.48
C ILE A 48 -7.60 -12.58 2.85
N TYR A 49 -6.28 -12.39 2.92
CA TYR A 49 -5.52 -12.44 4.16
C TYR A 49 -5.33 -11.04 4.75
N ARG A 50 -5.98 -10.76 5.89
CA ARG A 50 -5.81 -9.51 6.64
C ARG A 50 -4.84 -9.67 7.79
N GLY A 51 -4.23 -8.57 8.23
CA GLY A 51 -3.24 -8.56 9.30
C GLY A 51 -1.96 -9.33 8.97
N ARG A 52 -1.66 -9.52 7.68
CA ARG A 52 -0.48 -10.23 7.20
C ARG A 52 0.46 -9.24 6.52
N GLU A 53 1.43 -8.76 7.28
CA GLU A 53 2.47 -7.87 6.77
C GLU A 53 3.54 -8.68 6.03
N VAL A 54 3.92 -8.22 4.84
CA VAL A 54 5.04 -8.79 4.06
C VAL A 54 6.34 -8.16 4.53
N THR A 55 7.31 -8.99 4.92
CA THR A 55 8.60 -8.54 5.45
C THR A 55 9.75 -8.72 4.47
N SER A 56 9.68 -9.74 3.61
CA SER A 56 10.68 -9.93 2.55
C SER A 56 10.14 -10.77 1.41
N VAL A 57 10.78 -10.63 0.25
CA VAL A 57 10.45 -11.36 -0.97
C VAL A 57 11.73 -11.91 -1.58
N ALA A 58 11.67 -13.14 -2.08
CA ALA A 58 12.69 -13.74 -2.94
C ALA A 58 11.99 -14.35 -4.16
N HIS A 59 12.67 -14.41 -5.31
CA HIS A 59 12.12 -15.07 -6.49
C HIS A 59 13.18 -15.94 -7.14
N ASP A 60 12.71 -16.92 -7.89
CA ASP A 60 13.50 -17.76 -8.77
C ASP A 60 12.76 -17.94 -10.10
N HIS A 61 13.22 -18.87 -10.93
CA HIS A 61 12.67 -19.15 -12.25
C HIS A 61 11.27 -19.80 -12.24
N THR A 62 10.75 -20.18 -11.07
CA THR A 62 9.49 -20.91 -10.89
C THR A 62 8.45 -20.15 -10.08
N GLY A 63 8.80 -18.98 -9.52
CA GLY A 63 7.87 -18.15 -8.76
C GLY A 63 8.54 -17.26 -7.73
N VAL A 64 7.73 -16.81 -6.78
CA VAL A 64 8.05 -15.80 -5.77
C VAL A 64 7.68 -16.34 -4.38
N ASP A 65 8.65 -16.33 -3.48
CA ASP A 65 8.47 -16.58 -2.05
C ASP A 65 8.20 -15.25 -1.33
N VAL A 66 7.12 -15.22 -0.56
CA VAL A 66 6.71 -14.07 0.24
C VAL A 66 6.72 -14.45 1.71
N ARG A 67 7.61 -13.83 2.47
CA ARG A 67 7.70 -14.01 3.92
C ARG A 67 6.82 -12.99 4.63
N LEU A 68 5.99 -13.50 5.54
CA LEU A 68 5.13 -12.70 6.39
C LEU A 68 5.83 -12.36 7.72
N ALA A 69 5.29 -11.38 8.45
CA ALA A 69 5.81 -10.97 9.77
C ALA A 69 5.68 -12.06 10.85
N ASP A 70 4.82 -13.05 10.64
CA ASP A 70 4.68 -14.23 11.50
C ASP A 70 5.55 -15.42 11.04
N ASP A 71 6.59 -15.14 10.25
CA ASP A 71 7.54 -16.08 9.66
C ASP A 71 6.95 -17.13 8.69
N ARG A 72 5.64 -17.12 8.45
CA ARG A 72 5.05 -17.99 7.42
C ARG A 72 5.49 -17.55 6.03
N LEU A 73 5.63 -18.54 5.16
CA LEU A 73 5.97 -18.37 3.75
C LEU A 73 4.74 -18.65 2.89
N LEU A 74 4.51 -17.80 1.89
CA LEU A 74 3.55 -18.01 0.83
C LEU A 74 4.31 -18.11 -0.50
N ARG A 75 3.95 -19.06 -1.35
CA ARG A 75 4.47 -19.16 -2.72
C ARG A 75 3.45 -18.65 -3.73
N ALA A 76 3.89 -17.84 -4.69
CA ALA A 76 3.07 -17.41 -5.82
C ALA A 76 3.83 -17.51 -7.15
N GLN A 77 3.13 -17.68 -8.29
CA GLN A 77 3.79 -17.54 -9.60
C GLN A 77 4.09 -16.06 -9.91
N TYR A 78 3.17 -15.17 -9.52
CA TYR A 78 3.31 -13.72 -9.68
C TYR A 78 2.98 -12.97 -8.39
N LEU A 79 3.70 -11.88 -8.15
CA LEU A 79 3.48 -10.98 -7.03
C LEU A 79 3.23 -9.55 -7.54
N VAL A 80 2.14 -8.94 -7.06
CA VAL A 80 1.80 -7.54 -7.34
C VAL A 80 1.98 -6.71 -6.07
N GLY A 81 2.89 -5.74 -6.12
CA GLY A 81 3.15 -4.81 -5.02
C GLY A 81 2.22 -3.62 -5.00
N CYS A 82 1.24 -3.63 -4.11
CA CYS A 82 0.34 -2.52 -3.79
C CYS A 82 0.60 -1.97 -2.37
N ASP A 83 1.82 -2.16 -1.85
CA ASP A 83 2.27 -1.89 -0.48
C ASP A 83 2.78 -0.45 -0.24
N GLY A 84 2.39 0.48 -1.12
CA GLY A 84 2.54 1.93 -0.94
C GLY A 84 3.95 2.49 -1.19
N GLY A 85 4.16 3.77 -0.88
CA GLY A 85 5.41 4.49 -1.19
C GLY A 85 6.67 3.87 -0.58
N ARG A 86 6.52 3.13 0.53
CA ARG A 86 7.60 2.43 1.25
C ARG A 86 7.86 1.01 0.79
N SER A 87 7.18 0.58 -0.27
CA SER A 87 7.13 -0.78 -0.78
C SER A 87 8.37 -1.62 -0.49
N VAL A 88 8.17 -2.73 0.22
CA VAL A 88 9.14 -3.80 0.41
C VAL A 88 9.32 -4.55 -0.90
N ILE A 89 8.23 -4.74 -1.65
CA ILE A 89 8.20 -5.51 -2.89
C ILE A 89 9.03 -4.83 -3.99
N ARG A 90 8.83 -3.53 -4.21
CA ARG A 90 9.60 -2.74 -5.18
C ARG A 90 11.10 -2.81 -4.89
N LYS A 91 11.48 -2.66 -3.62
CA LYS A 91 12.88 -2.73 -3.17
C LYS A 91 13.48 -4.11 -3.41
N ALA A 92 12.76 -5.18 -3.06
CA ALA A 92 13.21 -6.56 -3.27
C ALA A 92 13.37 -6.91 -4.75
N ALA A 93 12.56 -6.31 -5.63
CA ALA A 93 12.68 -6.45 -7.07
C ALA A 93 13.83 -5.62 -7.70
N GLY A 94 14.56 -4.83 -6.90
CA GLY A 94 15.63 -3.96 -7.40
C GLY A 94 15.13 -2.82 -8.28
N ILE A 95 13.87 -2.41 -8.12
CA ILE A 95 13.27 -1.34 -8.92
C ILE A 95 13.57 0.00 -8.26
N ASP A 96 14.32 0.85 -8.95
CA ASP A 96 14.64 2.19 -8.50
C ASP A 96 13.39 3.07 -8.41
N PHE A 97 13.41 4.00 -7.45
CA PHE A 97 12.34 4.97 -7.25
C PHE A 97 12.94 6.38 -7.11
N PRO A 98 13.48 6.94 -8.20
CA PRO A 98 14.07 8.27 -8.17
C PRO A 98 12.98 9.32 -7.93
N GLY A 99 13.27 10.28 -7.07
CA GLY A 99 12.37 11.37 -6.73
C GLY A 99 13.14 12.51 -6.08
N TRP A 100 12.46 13.65 -5.94
CA TRP A 100 12.98 14.79 -5.20
C TRP A 100 12.59 14.67 -3.73
N ASP A 101 13.41 15.25 -2.86
CA ASP A 101 13.04 15.38 -1.46
C ASP A 101 11.71 16.15 -1.34
N PRO A 102 10.84 15.76 -0.40
CA PRO A 102 9.56 16.45 -0.21
C PRO A 102 9.81 17.91 0.15
N THR A 103 9.27 18.82 -0.66
CA THR A 103 9.39 20.27 -0.45
C THR A 103 8.22 20.86 0.34
N THR A 104 7.19 20.06 0.59
CA THR A 104 5.95 20.50 1.24
C THR A 104 5.46 19.41 2.17
N SER A 105 5.00 19.81 3.36
CA SER A 105 4.37 18.94 4.35
C SER A 105 2.97 19.47 4.68
N TYR A 106 2.03 18.57 4.88
CA TYR A 106 0.65 18.88 5.25
C TYR A 106 0.27 18.13 6.52
N LEU A 107 -0.43 18.81 7.42
CA LEU A 107 -1.13 18.20 8.54
C LEU A 107 -2.57 17.93 8.12
N ILE A 108 -3.06 16.72 8.40
CA ILE A 108 -4.45 16.33 8.17
C ILE A 108 -5.07 15.94 9.51
N ALA A 109 -6.26 16.45 9.79
CA ALA A 109 -7.02 16.16 11.00
C ALA A 109 -8.51 16.01 10.69
N GLU A 110 -9.22 15.25 11.52
CA GLU A 110 -10.68 15.22 11.56
C GLU A 110 -11.12 16.00 12.80
N VAL A 111 -12.02 16.95 12.61
CA VAL A 111 -12.45 17.86 13.67
C VAL A 111 -13.96 18.04 13.67
N GLU A 112 -14.52 18.11 14.87
CA GLU A 112 -15.88 18.60 15.08
C GLU A 112 -15.88 20.12 14.95
N MET A 113 -16.72 20.64 14.06
CA MET A 113 -16.82 22.08 13.81
C MET A 113 -18.27 22.52 13.91
N ALA A 114 -18.52 23.52 14.75
CA ALA A 114 -19.81 24.19 14.80
C ALA A 114 -19.76 25.45 13.92
N PHE A 115 -20.77 25.61 13.06
CA PHE A 115 -20.96 26.81 12.25
C PHE A 115 -22.37 27.36 12.48
N GLY A 116 -22.50 28.68 12.51
CA GLY A 116 -23.80 29.34 12.46
C GLY A 116 -24.50 29.08 11.13
N LYS A 117 -25.83 29.21 11.09
CA LYS A 117 -26.61 29.04 9.85
C LYS A 117 -26.17 30.09 8.82
N GLY A 118 -25.66 29.65 7.69
CA GLY A 118 -25.12 30.53 6.63
C GLY A 118 -23.66 30.98 6.86
N GLU A 119 -23.01 30.48 7.91
CA GLU A 119 -21.58 30.72 8.22
C GLU A 119 -20.72 29.48 7.89
N GLU A 120 -21.22 28.62 7.00
CA GLU A 120 -20.47 27.45 6.55
C GLU A 120 -19.14 27.88 5.95
N PRO A 121 -18.06 27.16 6.25
CA PRO A 121 -16.78 27.46 5.65
C PRO A 121 -16.84 27.20 4.16
N LYS A 122 -15.96 27.86 3.41
CA LYS A 122 -15.73 27.47 2.03
C LYS A 122 -15.14 26.05 2.02
N TRP A 123 -15.81 25.14 1.35
CA TRP A 123 -15.33 23.78 1.14
C TRP A 123 -14.28 23.72 0.01
N GLY A 124 -13.45 22.69 0.04
CA GLY A 124 -12.41 22.45 -0.96
C GLY A 124 -11.06 23.08 -0.63
N ILE A 125 -10.15 22.97 -1.60
CA ILE A 125 -8.76 23.39 -1.51
C ILE A 125 -8.63 24.90 -1.75
N ARG A 126 -7.82 25.55 -0.93
CA ARG A 126 -7.49 26.98 -1.02
C ARG A 126 -5.99 27.17 -0.93
N HIS A 127 -5.53 28.19 -1.64
CA HIS A 127 -4.14 28.64 -1.63
C HIS A 127 -4.11 30.10 -1.19
N ASP A 128 -3.31 30.41 -0.19
CA ASP A 128 -3.08 31.78 0.26
C ASP A 128 -1.63 31.98 0.72
N ALA A 129 -1.35 33.12 1.35
CA ALA A 129 -0.02 33.48 1.83
C ALA A 129 0.54 32.53 2.90
N PHE A 130 -0.32 31.73 3.56
CA PHE A 130 0.03 30.78 4.61
C PHE A 130 0.19 29.34 4.10
N GLY A 131 -0.20 29.08 2.85
CA GLY A 131 0.01 27.80 2.15
C GLY A 131 -1.24 27.26 1.49
N VAL A 132 -1.28 25.93 1.35
CA VAL A 132 -2.45 25.17 0.90
C VAL A 132 -3.22 24.68 2.12
N HIS A 133 -4.52 24.91 2.12
CA HIS A 133 -5.44 24.45 3.16
C HIS A 133 -6.72 23.91 2.52
N ALA A 134 -7.27 22.83 3.07
CA ALA A 134 -8.51 22.24 2.56
C ALA A 134 -9.47 21.94 3.70
N LEU A 135 -10.76 22.11 3.43
CA LEU A 135 -11.85 21.62 4.26
C LEU A 135 -12.71 20.72 3.40
N SER A 136 -12.92 19.49 3.84
CA SER A 136 -13.85 18.56 3.21
C SER A 136 -14.83 18.07 4.25
N ASN A 137 -16.12 18.18 3.94
CA ASN A 137 -17.15 17.56 4.73
C ASN A 137 -17.16 16.05 4.46
N SER A 138 -17.42 15.26 5.51
CA SER A 138 -17.82 13.88 5.32
C SER A 138 -19.30 13.89 4.92
N ASP A 139 -19.69 13.08 3.93
CA ASP A 139 -21.12 12.93 3.62
C ASP A 139 -21.85 12.54 4.93
N ASP A 140 -23.03 13.14 5.18
CA ASP A 140 -23.87 12.97 6.38
C ASP A 140 -23.55 13.81 7.64
N GLY A 141 -22.80 14.91 7.53
CA GLY A 141 -22.62 15.85 8.65
C GLY A 141 -21.72 15.31 9.76
N GLY A 142 -20.88 14.33 9.42
CA GLY A 142 -19.79 13.85 10.26
C GLY A 142 -18.65 14.86 10.40
N PRO A 143 -17.54 14.46 11.05
CA PRO A 143 -16.41 15.34 11.29
C PRO A 143 -15.86 15.92 9.99
N VAL A 144 -15.41 17.17 10.06
CA VAL A 144 -14.78 17.88 8.94
C VAL A 144 -13.32 17.44 8.88
N ARG A 145 -12.89 17.00 7.70
CA ARG A 145 -11.47 16.78 7.45
C ARG A 145 -10.81 18.09 7.04
N VAL A 146 -9.77 18.45 7.78
CA VAL A 146 -8.96 19.66 7.61
C VAL A 146 -7.59 19.25 7.15
N MET A 147 -7.09 19.89 6.10
CA MET A 147 -5.68 19.84 5.69
C MET A 147 -5.09 21.23 5.80
N VAL A 148 -3.89 21.35 6.36
CA VAL A 148 -3.15 22.63 6.42
C VAL A 148 -1.69 22.41 6.08
N THR A 149 -1.03 23.42 5.50
CA THR A 149 0.41 23.40 5.28
C THR A 149 1.14 23.53 6.62
N GLU A 150 2.12 22.66 6.84
CA GLU A 150 3.01 22.75 8.00
C GLU A 150 4.05 23.86 7.78
N GLN A 151 4.10 24.85 8.67
CA GLN A 151 4.90 26.06 8.46
C GLN A 151 6.37 25.96 8.94
N HIS A 152 6.75 24.94 9.71
CA HIS A 152 8.13 24.75 10.18
C HIS A 152 8.64 23.35 9.86
N LEU A 153 9.63 23.25 8.97
CA LEU A 153 10.33 22.01 8.63
C LEU A 153 11.80 22.11 9.08
N THR A 154 12.10 21.74 10.33
CA THR A 154 13.49 21.48 10.74
C THR A 154 13.60 20.17 11.52
N GLY A 155 14.41 19.23 11.03
CA GLY A 155 14.82 18.03 11.77
C GLY A 155 13.97 16.76 11.58
N ILE A 156 13.00 16.73 10.66
CA ILE A 156 12.11 15.57 10.47
C ILE A 156 12.76 14.53 9.55
N ARG A 157 13.10 13.35 10.11
CA ARG A 157 13.25 12.13 9.31
C ARG A 157 11.84 11.66 8.94
N CYS A 158 11.46 11.77 7.67
CA CYS A 158 10.13 11.42 7.20
C CYS A 158 9.84 9.93 7.45
N SER A 159 9.13 9.63 8.54
CA SER A 159 8.59 8.31 8.84
C SER A 159 7.10 8.25 8.44
N VAL A 160 6.69 8.56 7.17
CA VAL A 160 5.35 8.30 6.56
C VAL A 160 4.44 7.52 7.50
N VAL A 161 3.65 8.26 8.28
CA VAL A 161 2.60 7.69 9.09
C VAL A 161 1.47 7.44 8.12
N ALA A 162 1.34 6.19 7.67
CA ALA A 162 0.15 5.79 6.96
C ALA A 162 -1.04 6.09 7.88
N CYS A 163 -2.02 6.82 7.38
CA CYS A 163 -3.33 6.90 8.01
C CYS A 163 -3.86 5.45 8.03
N PRO A 164 -4.07 4.82 9.19
CA PRO A 164 -4.68 3.50 9.22
C PRO A 164 -6.12 3.64 8.72
N ILE A 165 -6.45 2.85 7.70
CA ILE A 165 -7.83 2.59 7.27
C ILE A 165 -8.33 1.36 8.04
#